data_AF-A0A8H3TYQ9-F1
#
_entry.id   AF-A0A8H3TYQ9-F1
#
_cell.length_a   1.000
_cell.length_b   1.000
_cell.length_c   1.000
_cell.angle_alpha   90.00
_cell.angle_beta   90.00
_cell.angle_gamma   90.00
#
_symmetry.space_group_name_H-M   'P 1'
#
loop_
_entity.id
_entity.type
_entity.pdbx_description
1 polymer ?
#
loop_
_entity_poly.entity_id
_entity_poly.type
_entity_poly.pdbx_seq_one_letter_code
_entity_poly.pdbx_strand_id
1 'polypeptide(L)'
;MAFDTLLPRMSLQPGGPRYAMDIEENYYGFGPYAFELVPGYDLSLSLSLSLSLSLSLSLSLSLSLSLSLSLALSLSRSLSLSSTFLDTNFHAAERSVTHRQSNSIFEKNDGYPMQRHSSKRYVSATENIALELRSVFTVGNYDYSFSYIWYQDPSIETVVRASGYIQSAFPVKNDGYGHKIHDQLSGSMHDHVPIFKADVVILGTSNSVAKHSIVAKDVKYPYPTLLAPPCNSRGPT
;
A
#
# COMPACT_ATOMS: atom_id res chain seq x y z
N MET A 1 8.43 -6.80 -35.89
CA MET A 1 9.34 -6.01 -35.04
C MET A 1 8.93 -6.23 -33.61
N ALA A 2 9.82 -6.75 -32.77
CA ALA A 2 9.53 -6.98 -31.36
C ALA A 2 9.50 -5.62 -30.64
N PHE A 3 8.37 -5.28 -30.03
CA PHE A 3 8.19 -4.05 -29.24
C PHE A 3 9.07 -4.00 -27.98
N ASP A 4 9.82 -5.05 -27.69
CA ASP A 4 10.59 -5.27 -26.47
C ASP A 4 12.02 -4.68 -26.50
N THR A 5 12.44 -4.09 -27.62
CA THR A 5 13.75 -3.42 -27.72
C THR A 5 13.69 -1.92 -27.42
N LEU A 6 12.50 -1.37 -27.19
CA LEU A 6 12.33 0.03 -26.80
C LEU A 6 12.39 0.15 -25.27
N LEU A 7 12.93 1.27 -24.77
CA LEU A 7 12.90 1.54 -23.34
C LEU A 7 11.46 1.57 -22.82
N PRO A 8 11.20 1.01 -21.62
CA PRO A 8 9.88 1.07 -21.02
C PRO A 8 9.51 2.53 -20.69
N ARG A 9 8.21 2.80 -20.53
CA ARG A 9 7.76 4.10 -20.04
C ARG A 9 8.32 4.34 -18.65
N MET A 10 8.88 5.54 -18.44
CA MET A 10 9.51 5.93 -17.20
C MET A 10 8.78 7.13 -16.62
N SER A 11 8.53 7.09 -15.30
CA SER A 11 8.01 8.24 -14.57
C SER A 11 9.12 9.27 -14.41
N LEU A 12 8.79 10.53 -14.67
CA LEU A 12 9.70 11.66 -14.54
C LEU A 12 9.03 12.74 -13.70
N GLN A 13 9.85 13.54 -13.03
CA GLN A 13 9.39 14.63 -12.19
C GLN A 13 10.12 15.93 -12.52
N PRO A 14 9.72 16.65 -13.59
CA PRO A 14 10.45 17.80 -14.10
C PRO A 14 10.59 18.95 -13.10
N GLY A 15 9.61 19.12 -12.21
CA GLY A 15 9.63 20.14 -11.15
C GLY A 15 10.31 19.72 -9.85
N GLY A 16 10.91 18.54 -9.81
CA GLY A 16 11.41 17.94 -8.56
C GLY A 16 10.30 17.45 -7.61
N PRO A 17 10.68 16.77 -6.52
CA PRO A 17 9.77 16.26 -5.49
C PRO A 17 8.76 17.31 -5.00
N ARG A 18 7.47 16.96 -4.91
CA ARG A 18 6.42 17.83 -4.31
C ARG A 18 6.05 17.41 -2.89
N TYR A 19 6.88 16.58 -2.28
CA TYR A 19 6.84 16.22 -0.86
C TYR A 19 8.03 16.87 -0.14
N ALA A 20 7.82 17.21 1.13
CA ALA A 20 8.85 17.73 2.02
C ALA A 20 9.45 16.59 2.86
N MET A 21 10.73 16.71 3.18
CA MET A 21 11.44 15.75 4.04
C MET A 21 12.41 16.50 4.95
N ASP A 22 12.43 16.08 6.20
CA ASP A 22 13.50 16.34 7.15
C ASP A 22 14.10 14.98 7.53
N ILE A 23 15.28 14.70 6.98
CA ILE A 23 15.94 13.39 7.16
C ILE A 23 16.51 13.26 8.58
N GLU A 24 16.91 14.38 9.20
CA GLU A 24 17.49 14.36 10.55
C GLU A 24 16.41 14.02 11.59
N GLU A 25 15.22 14.58 11.42
CA GLU A 25 14.07 14.34 12.30
C GLU A 25 13.17 13.18 11.83
N ASN A 26 13.53 12.48 10.75
CA ASN A 26 12.72 11.43 10.10
C ASN A 26 11.28 11.86 9.78
N TYR A 27 11.08 13.13 9.41
CA TYR A 27 9.77 13.71 9.16
C TYR A 27 9.50 13.91 7.66
N TYR A 28 8.26 13.65 7.25
CA TYR A 28 7.83 13.64 5.86
C TYR A 28 6.48 14.35 5.72
N GLY A 29 6.33 15.16 4.69
CA GLY A 29 5.11 15.92 4.42
C GLY A 29 4.68 15.82 2.95
N PHE A 30 3.38 15.65 2.71
CA PHE A 30 2.83 15.60 1.36
C PHE A 30 1.38 16.08 1.36
N GLY A 31 1.09 17.21 0.71
CA GLY A 31 -0.25 17.80 0.76
C GLY A 31 -0.72 18.01 2.21
N PRO A 32 -1.85 17.42 2.64
CA PRO A 32 -2.35 17.51 4.02
C PRO A 32 -1.69 16.53 4.99
N TYR A 33 -0.82 15.63 4.52
CA TYR A 33 -0.19 14.61 5.35
C TYR A 33 1.11 15.09 5.98
N ALA A 34 1.29 14.67 7.23
CA ALA A 34 2.55 14.72 7.96
C ALA A 34 2.78 13.37 8.63
N PHE A 35 4.01 12.86 8.56
CA PHE A 35 4.34 11.58 9.19
C PHE A 35 5.82 11.44 9.49
N GLU A 36 6.14 10.52 10.38
CA GLU A 36 7.50 10.21 10.76
C GLU A 36 7.79 8.71 10.56
N LEU A 37 9.04 8.41 10.20
CA LEU A 37 9.56 7.05 10.24
C LEU A 37 10.18 6.80 11.60
N VAL A 38 9.79 5.71 12.26
CA VAL A 38 10.31 5.40 13.58
C VAL A 38 11.73 4.82 13.45
N PRO A 39 12.74 5.43 14.11
CA PRO A 39 14.12 4.95 14.03
C PRO A 39 14.29 3.53 14.60
N GLY A 40 15.25 2.78 14.05
CA GLY A 40 15.66 1.47 14.57
C GLY A 40 14.80 0.28 14.10
N TYR A 41 13.77 0.54 13.31
CA TYR A 41 12.99 -0.46 12.61
C TYR A 41 13.04 -0.17 11.11
N ASP A 42 13.20 -1.21 10.28
CA ASP A 42 13.26 -1.03 8.84
C ASP A 42 11.90 -0.55 8.26
N LEU A 43 10.78 -0.86 8.92
CA LEU A 43 9.45 -0.40 8.53
C LEU A 43 8.46 -0.31 9.71
N SER A 44 8.58 0.76 10.51
CA SER A 44 7.47 1.22 11.36
C SER A 44 7.21 2.70 11.14
N LEU A 45 5.92 3.03 11.02
CA LEU A 45 5.42 4.37 10.71
C LEU A 45 4.56 4.88 11.87
N SER A 46 4.81 6.13 12.28
CA SER A 46 3.85 6.93 13.02
C SER A 46 3.37 8.07 12.14
N LEU A 47 2.06 8.14 11.93
CA LEU A 47 1.41 9.14 11.10
C LEU A 47 0.66 10.12 11.99
N SER A 48 0.74 11.42 11.67
CA SER A 48 -0.10 12.44 12.30
C SER A 48 -0.73 13.35 11.24
N LEU A 49 -2.03 13.23 11.02
CA LEU A 49 -2.76 14.25 10.26
C LEU A 49 -3.22 15.36 11.21
N SER A 50 -2.76 16.58 10.94
CA SER A 50 -3.32 17.78 11.55
C SER A 50 -3.98 18.62 10.45
N LEU A 51 -5.32 18.64 10.40
CA LEU A 51 -6.02 19.66 9.63
C LEU A 51 -6.13 20.90 10.53
N SER A 52 -5.68 22.04 10.00
CA SER A 52 -5.68 23.32 10.72
C SER A 52 -7.09 23.69 11.22
N LEU A 53 -7.14 24.10 12.50
CA LEU A 53 -8.28 24.21 13.43
C LEU A 53 -8.73 22.89 14.10
N SER A 54 -7.92 22.44 15.06
CA SER A 54 -8.27 21.61 16.25
C SER A 54 -8.73 20.16 16.07
N LEU A 55 -8.73 19.59 14.88
CA LEU A 55 -9.02 18.16 14.67
C LEU A 55 -7.73 17.41 14.32
N SER A 56 -7.18 16.64 15.27
CA SER A 56 -6.07 15.72 15.04
C SER A 56 -6.58 14.30 14.76
N LEU A 57 -6.00 13.65 13.75
CA LEU A 57 -6.10 12.22 13.50
C LEU A 57 -4.69 11.65 13.55
N SER A 58 -4.36 10.83 14.55
CA SER A 58 -3.09 10.09 14.54
C SER A 58 -3.34 8.63 14.19
N LEU A 59 -2.42 8.05 13.42
CA LEU A 59 -2.45 6.64 13.04
C LEU A 59 -1.03 6.11 13.20
N SER A 60 -0.82 5.14 14.11
CA SER A 60 0.43 4.37 14.08
C SER A 60 0.21 3.06 13.35
N LEU A 61 1.12 2.74 12.43
CA LEU A 61 1.08 1.53 11.63
C LEU A 61 2.41 0.79 11.79
N SER A 62 2.36 -0.34 12.50
CA SER A 62 3.54 -1.16 12.76
C SER A 62 3.28 -2.60 12.35
N LEU A 63 4.28 -3.22 11.71
CA LEU A 63 4.28 -4.64 11.38
C LEU A 63 4.92 -5.42 12.54
N SER A 64 4.20 -6.38 13.11
CA SER A 64 4.66 -7.16 14.27
C SER A 64 5.38 -8.48 13.88
N LEU A 65 6.39 -8.42 13.01
CA LEU A 65 7.32 -9.53 12.76
C LEU A 65 8.76 -9.05 13.03
N SER A 66 9.10 -8.85 14.30
CA SER A 66 10.24 -8.01 14.73
C SER A 66 11.62 -8.68 14.72
N LEU A 67 11.74 -9.98 14.45
CA LEU A 67 13.04 -10.68 14.53
C LEU A 67 13.60 -11.18 13.19
N SER A 68 12.76 -11.45 12.19
CA SER A 68 13.19 -11.98 10.88
C SER A 68 13.37 -10.91 9.80
N LEU A 69 12.59 -9.82 9.84
CA LEU A 69 12.68 -8.75 8.84
C LEU A 69 13.87 -7.82 9.07
N SER A 70 14.34 -7.65 10.30
CA SER A 70 15.52 -6.83 10.63
C SER A 70 16.84 -7.44 10.17
N LEU A 71 16.89 -8.75 9.93
CA LEU A 71 18.03 -9.45 9.32
C LEU A 71 17.94 -9.53 7.78
N ALA A 72 16.87 -9.02 7.19
CA ALA A 72 16.65 -9.07 5.75
C ALA A 72 17.54 -8.05 5.05
N LEU A 73 18.18 -8.44 3.95
CA LEU A 73 18.80 -7.46 3.07
C LEU A 73 17.68 -6.67 2.39
N SER A 74 17.66 -5.36 2.62
CA SER A 74 16.74 -4.46 1.93
C SER A 74 17.48 -3.71 0.85
N LEU A 75 17.18 -4.01 -0.42
CA LEU A 75 17.60 -3.19 -1.54
C LEU A 75 16.34 -2.73 -2.27
N SER A 76 15.88 -1.52 -1.98
CA SER A 76 14.77 -0.93 -2.73
C SER A 76 15.31 -0.38 -4.05
N ARG A 77 15.41 -1.22 -5.09
CA ARG A 77 15.61 -0.71 -6.45
C ARG A 77 14.26 -0.36 -7.06
N SER A 78 13.75 0.84 -6.78
CA SER A 78 12.60 1.37 -7.49
C SER A 78 13.04 1.83 -8.90
N LEU A 79 12.24 1.50 -9.93
CA LEU A 79 12.51 1.89 -11.33
C LEU A 79 12.09 3.34 -11.64
N SER A 80 11.84 4.15 -10.60
CA SER A 80 11.54 5.57 -10.78
C SER A 80 12.81 6.39 -10.60
N LEU A 81 13.25 7.07 -11.67
CA LEU A 81 14.39 7.99 -11.60
C LEU A 81 14.12 9.19 -10.66
N SER A 82 12.86 9.45 -10.32
CA SER A 82 12.47 10.52 -9.39
C SER A 82 12.32 10.05 -7.94
N SER A 83 12.78 8.84 -7.61
CA SER A 83 12.73 8.32 -6.24
C SER A 83 13.82 8.91 -5.37
N THR A 84 13.47 9.30 -4.15
CA THR A 84 14.44 9.51 -3.07
C THR A 84 14.64 8.18 -2.35
N PHE A 85 15.90 7.83 -2.05
CA PHE A 85 16.25 6.64 -1.28
C PHE A 85 16.74 7.04 0.10
N LEU A 86 16.34 6.26 1.10
CA LEU A 86 16.62 6.50 2.51
C LEU A 86 17.35 5.28 3.08
N ASP A 87 18.27 5.54 3.99
CA ASP A 87 19.00 4.51 4.72
C ASP A 87 18.25 4.16 6.01
N THR A 88 18.28 2.90 6.42
CA THR A 88 17.79 2.45 7.72
C THR A 88 18.92 1.84 8.53
N ASN A 89 18.81 1.91 9.85
CA ASN A 89 19.73 1.25 10.77
C ASN A 89 18.96 0.20 11.55
N PHE A 90 19.52 -1.00 11.65
CA PHE A 90 19.02 -2.04 12.53
C PHE A 90 20.13 -2.47 13.49
N HIS A 91 19.74 -2.94 14.67
CA HIS A 91 20.66 -3.45 15.67
C HIS A 91 20.32 -4.91 15.99
N ALA A 92 21.25 -5.81 15.71
CA ALA A 92 21.10 -7.24 16.01
C ALA A 92 22.45 -7.87 16.33
N ALA A 93 22.46 -8.89 17.19
CA ALA A 93 23.68 -9.59 17.62
C ALA A 93 24.78 -8.61 18.06
N GLU A 94 24.40 -7.62 18.88
CA GLU A 94 25.29 -6.58 19.45
C GLU A 94 25.94 -5.67 18.39
N ARG A 95 25.46 -5.69 17.15
CA ARG A 95 25.98 -4.90 16.05
C ARG A 95 24.88 -4.03 15.45
N SER A 96 25.19 -2.74 15.28
CA SER A 96 24.40 -1.85 14.43
C SER A 96 24.91 -1.92 13.00
N VAL A 97 23.99 -2.13 12.06
CA VAL A 97 24.29 -2.16 10.63
C VAL A 97 23.33 -1.21 9.91
N THR A 98 23.89 -0.43 8.99
CA THR A 98 23.14 0.45 8.10
C THR A 98 22.79 -0.31 6.83
N HIS A 99 21.51 -0.42 6.54
CA HIS A 99 21.01 -0.80 5.22
C HIS A 99 20.87 0.45 4.37
N ARG A 100 21.75 0.58 3.37
CA ARG A 100 21.72 1.72 2.45
C ARG A 100 20.60 1.57 1.44
N GLN A 101 19.90 2.66 1.13
CA GLN A 101 18.81 2.69 0.14
C GLN A 101 17.76 1.60 0.39
N SER A 102 17.49 1.32 1.66
CA SER A 102 16.56 0.29 2.11
C SER A 102 15.11 0.68 1.84
N ASN A 103 14.82 1.98 1.96
CA ASN A 103 13.52 2.57 1.76
C ASN A 103 13.54 3.54 0.57
N SER A 104 12.43 3.62 -0.14
CA SER A 104 12.25 4.51 -1.28
C SER A 104 10.97 5.30 -1.13
N ILE A 105 11.03 6.61 -1.37
CA ILE A 105 9.88 7.50 -1.35
C ILE A 105 9.77 8.23 -2.69
N PHE A 106 8.57 8.21 -3.28
CA PHE A 106 8.32 8.82 -4.58
C PHE A 106 6.85 9.12 -4.79
N GLU A 107 6.56 10.11 -5.66
CA GLU A 107 5.22 10.30 -6.19
C GLU A 107 4.96 9.37 -7.37
N LYS A 108 3.75 8.81 -7.43
CA LYS A 108 3.28 7.99 -8.54
C LYS A 108 1.95 8.52 -9.07
N ASN A 109 1.79 8.47 -10.40
CA ASN A 109 0.49 8.60 -11.04
C ASN A 109 -0.14 7.21 -11.15
N ASP A 110 -1.35 7.04 -10.63
CA ASP A 110 -2.01 5.73 -10.56
C ASP A 110 -2.60 5.26 -11.90
N GLY A 111 -2.51 6.07 -12.96
CA GLY A 111 -2.95 5.71 -14.30
C GLY A 111 -4.46 5.82 -14.51
N TYR A 112 -5.21 6.28 -13.51
CA TYR A 112 -6.63 6.63 -13.59
C TYR A 112 -6.90 7.95 -12.84
N PRO A 113 -7.93 8.73 -13.21
CA PRO A 113 -8.24 9.99 -12.52
C PRO A 113 -8.89 9.72 -11.16
N MET A 114 -8.56 10.54 -10.16
CA MET A 114 -9.15 10.47 -8.82
C MET A 114 -10.65 10.79 -8.88
N GLN A 115 -11.00 11.82 -9.65
CA GLN A 115 -12.37 12.18 -9.94
C GLN A 115 -12.45 12.68 -11.37
N ARG A 116 -13.58 12.40 -12.03
CA ARG A 116 -13.92 13.02 -13.31
C ARG A 116 -15.42 13.22 -13.43
N HIS A 117 -15.83 14.30 -14.09
CA HIS A 117 -17.21 14.54 -14.47
C HIS A 117 -17.27 15.09 -15.90
N SER A 118 -18.32 14.72 -16.62
CA SER A 118 -18.56 15.20 -17.97
C SER A 118 -20.04 15.53 -18.10
N SER A 119 -20.33 16.73 -18.55
CA SER A 119 -21.67 17.20 -18.85
C SER A 119 -21.72 17.69 -20.30
N LYS A 120 -22.90 18.11 -20.77
CA LYS A 120 -23.04 18.75 -22.10
C LYS A 120 -22.24 20.05 -22.24
N ARG A 121 -21.82 20.68 -21.13
CA ARG A 121 -21.21 22.02 -21.13
C ARG A 121 -19.75 22.05 -20.69
N TYR A 122 -19.30 21.04 -19.94
CA TYR A 122 -17.95 21.02 -19.40
C TYR A 122 -17.49 19.59 -19.10
N VAL A 123 -16.17 19.44 -19.06
CA VAL A 123 -15.48 18.26 -18.56
C VAL A 123 -14.53 18.73 -17.46
N SER A 124 -14.53 18.02 -16.34
CA SER A 124 -13.55 18.20 -15.26
C SER A 124 -12.92 16.84 -14.94
N ALA A 125 -11.62 16.86 -14.64
CA ALA A 125 -10.89 15.70 -14.17
C ALA A 125 -9.75 16.16 -13.28
N THR A 126 -9.45 15.34 -12.27
CA THR A 126 -8.32 15.52 -11.37
C THR A 126 -7.44 14.29 -11.46
N GLU A 127 -6.15 14.49 -11.70
CA GLU A 127 -5.18 13.40 -11.72
C GLU A 127 -5.08 12.71 -10.35
N ASN A 128 -4.89 11.40 -10.36
CA ASN A 128 -4.62 10.66 -9.14
C ASN A 128 -3.11 10.52 -8.93
N ILE A 129 -2.54 11.46 -8.19
CA ILE A 129 -1.13 11.40 -7.78
C ILE A 129 -1.07 11.03 -6.30
N ALA A 130 -0.38 9.94 -6.00
CA ALA A 130 -0.16 9.45 -4.65
C ALA A 130 1.32 9.51 -4.28
N LEU A 131 1.62 9.65 -2.99
CA LEU A 131 2.94 9.43 -2.44
C LEU A 131 3.05 7.96 -2.03
N GLU A 132 4.14 7.30 -2.40
CA GLU A 132 4.42 5.95 -1.96
C GLU A 132 5.75 5.91 -1.20
N LEU A 133 5.72 5.34 0.01
CA LEU A 133 6.89 4.84 0.71
C LEU A 133 6.93 3.33 0.52
N ARG A 134 8.04 2.82 0.00
CA ARG A 134 8.24 1.40 -0.27
C ARG A 134 9.54 0.88 0.33
N SER A 135 9.43 -0.29 0.95
CA SER A 135 10.55 -1.08 1.46
C SER A 135 10.47 -2.50 0.90
N VAL A 136 11.62 -3.11 0.65
CA VAL A 136 11.71 -4.50 0.18
C VAL A 136 12.52 -5.30 1.18
N PHE A 137 11.99 -6.44 1.60
CA PHE A 137 12.59 -7.35 2.56
C PHE A 137 12.87 -8.69 1.91
N THR A 138 14.15 -9.03 1.76
CA THR A 138 14.56 -10.36 1.32
C THR A 138 14.86 -11.25 2.53
N VAL A 139 13.97 -12.19 2.83
CA VAL A 139 14.12 -13.14 3.95
C VAL A 139 14.31 -14.54 3.37
N GLY A 140 15.57 -15.00 3.37
CA GLY A 140 15.93 -16.28 2.78
C GLY A 140 15.60 -16.33 1.30
N ASN A 141 14.62 -17.15 0.93
CA ASN A 141 14.16 -17.34 -0.45
C ASN A 141 13.10 -16.33 -0.90
N TYR A 142 12.45 -15.61 0.01
CA TYR A 142 11.33 -14.70 -0.31
C TYR A 142 11.77 -13.25 -0.44
N ASP A 143 11.13 -12.52 -1.36
CA ASP A 143 11.21 -11.06 -1.47
C ASP A 143 9.82 -10.46 -1.21
N TYR A 144 9.67 -9.70 -0.13
CA TYR A 144 8.43 -9.00 0.20
C TYR A 144 8.58 -7.50 -0.03
N SER A 145 7.75 -6.93 -0.91
CA SER A 145 7.63 -5.47 -1.01
C SER A 145 6.46 -4.98 -0.15
N PHE A 146 6.75 -4.05 0.74
CA PHE A 146 5.74 -3.34 1.54
C PHE A 146 5.66 -1.90 1.04
N SER A 147 4.44 -1.45 0.81
CA SER A 147 4.15 -0.10 0.36
C SER A 147 3.11 0.54 1.25
N TYR A 148 3.38 1.76 1.69
CA TYR A 148 2.40 2.67 2.25
C TYR A 148 2.14 3.79 1.25
N ILE A 149 0.87 4.01 0.93
CA ILE A 149 0.46 4.90 -0.16
C ILE A 149 -0.51 5.93 0.41
N TRP A 150 -0.21 7.20 0.19
CA TRP A 150 -1.06 8.34 0.59
C TRP A 150 -1.66 9.01 -0.65
N TYR A 151 -2.99 9.05 -0.68
CA TYR A 151 -3.78 9.58 -1.80
C TYR A 151 -4.22 11.02 -1.56
N GLN A 152 -4.67 11.76 -2.57
CA GLN A 152 -5.18 13.13 -2.34
C GLN A 152 -6.59 13.15 -1.69
N ASP A 153 -7.29 12.02 -1.59
CA ASP A 153 -8.65 11.87 -1.05
C ASP A 153 -8.67 11.35 0.41
N PRO A 154 -7.78 11.85 1.26
CA PRO A 154 -7.42 11.29 2.57
C PRO A 154 -7.21 9.77 2.73
N SER A 155 -7.35 8.96 1.67
CA SER A 155 -7.17 7.52 1.75
C SER A 155 -5.71 7.14 1.97
N ILE A 156 -5.49 6.09 2.77
CA ILE A 156 -4.18 5.50 3.01
C ILE A 156 -4.29 4.01 2.71
N GLU A 157 -3.40 3.51 1.85
CA GLU A 157 -3.37 2.10 1.47
C GLU A 157 -2.07 1.46 1.95
N THR A 158 -2.17 0.22 2.40
CA THR A 158 -1.02 -0.64 2.70
C THR A 158 -1.06 -1.83 1.76
N VAL A 159 0.02 -2.06 1.03
CA VAL A 159 0.13 -3.15 0.06
C VAL A 159 1.34 -4.01 0.40
N VAL A 160 1.13 -5.32 0.43
CA VAL A 160 2.21 -6.32 0.47
C VAL A 160 2.18 -7.10 -0.82
N ARG A 161 3.36 -7.29 -1.42
CA ARG A 161 3.52 -8.20 -2.57
C ARG A 161 4.66 -9.16 -2.27
N ALA A 162 4.48 -10.43 -2.60
CA ALA A 162 5.49 -11.46 -2.47
C ALA A 162 6.07 -11.81 -3.85
N SER A 163 7.37 -12.02 -3.88
CA SER A 163 8.17 -12.48 -5.01
C SER A 163 9.31 -13.36 -4.47
N GLY A 164 10.33 -13.61 -5.29
CA GLY A 164 11.45 -14.47 -4.96
C GLY A 164 11.16 -15.94 -5.28
N TYR A 165 11.91 -16.83 -4.65
CA TYR A 165 11.77 -18.27 -4.79
C TYR A 165 10.77 -18.83 -3.78
N ILE A 166 10.00 -19.84 -4.19
CA ILE A 166 9.14 -20.58 -3.27
C ILE A 166 9.95 -21.56 -2.43
N GLN A 167 9.48 -21.84 -1.21
CA GLN A 167 9.99 -22.97 -0.44
C GLN A 167 9.33 -24.26 -0.94
N SER A 168 10.12 -25.06 -1.67
CA SER A 168 9.64 -26.27 -2.33
C SER A 168 9.73 -27.52 -1.46
N ALA A 169 9.12 -28.61 -1.95
CA ALA A 169 9.20 -29.94 -1.35
C ALA A 169 9.50 -31.01 -2.42
N PHE A 170 9.99 -32.18 -2.00
CA PHE A 170 10.18 -33.32 -2.90
C PHE A 170 8.81 -33.93 -3.26
N PRO A 171 8.53 -34.28 -4.53
CA PRO A 171 7.17 -34.55 -5.01
C PRO A 171 6.61 -35.92 -4.64
N VAL A 172 7.41 -36.82 -4.04
CA VAL A 172 6.96 -38.19 -3.74
C VAL A 172 5.86 -38.17 -2.67
N LYS A 173 4.68 -38.71 -3.03
CA LYS A 173 3.47 -38.78 -2.19
C LYS A 173 2.94 -37.40 -1.74
N ASN A 174 3.08 -36.37 -2.57
CA ASN A 174 2.70 -34.99 -2.22
C ASN A 174 1.37 -34.52 -2.85
N ASP A 175 0.55 -35.41 -3.39
CA ASP A 175 -0.61 -35.07 -4.24
C ASP A 175 -1.69 -34.22 -3.53
N GLY A 176 -1.74 -34.27 -2.18
CA GLY A 176 -2.67 -33.46 -1.36
C GLY A 176 -2.09 -32.13 -0.85
N TYR A 177 -0.82 -31.83 -1.10
CA TYR A 177 -0.09 -30.73 -0.44
C TYR A 177 0.65 -29.82 -1.43
N GLY A 178 0.46 -30.00 -2.74
CA GLY A 178 1.03 -29.12 -3.75
C GLY A 178 1.07 -29.76 -5.14
N HIS A 179 1.41 -28.97 -6.15
CA HIS A 179 1.55 -29.45 -7.53
C HIS A 179 2.99 -29.79 -7.87
N LYS A 180 3.22 -30.81 -8.70
CA LYS A 180 4.53 -31.08 -9.30
C LYS A 180 4.79 -30.02 -10.38
N ILE A 181 5.85 -29.23 -10.19
CA ILE A 181 6.20 -28.10 -11.07
C ILE A 181 7.55 -28.31 -11.78
N HIS A 182 8.30 -29.34 -11.41
CA HIS A 182 9.50 -29.80 -12.09
C HIS A 182 9.74 -31.29 -11.82
N ASP A 183 10.68 -31.93 -12.52
CA ASP A 183 10.99 -33.37 -12.46
C ASP A 183 11.04 -33.95 -11.04
N GLN A 184 11.67 -33.23 -10.10
CA GLN A 184 11.85 -33.62 -8.70
C GLN A 184 11.41 -32.51 -7.73
N LEU A 185 10.43 -31.70 -8.14
CA LEU A 185 10.00 -30.52 -7.38
C LEU A 185 8.48 -30.44 -7.27
N SER A 186 7.99 -30.33 -6.04
CA SER A 186 6.63 -29.88 -5.74
C SER A 186 6.65 -28.46 -5.20
N GLY A 187 5.65 -27.67 -5.58
CA GLY A 187 5.53 -26.28 -5.17
C GLY A 187 5.28 -26.07 -3.67
N SER A 188 4.70 -27.07 -2.98
CA SER A 188 4.30 -27.01 -1.57
C SER A 188 3.33 -25.87 -1.24
N MET A 189 2.09 -26.19 -0.86
CA MET A 189 1.11 -25.17 -0.48
C MET A 189 1.42 -24.57 0.89
N HIS A 190 1.19 -23.27 1.04
CA HIS A 190 1.38 -22.52 2.28
C HIS A 190 0.59 -21.20 2.22
N ASP A 191 0.33 -20.61 3.39
CA ASP A 191 -0.36 -19.34 3.53
C ASP A 191 0.61 -18.22 3.92
N HIS A 192 0.38 -17.02 3.38
CA HIS A 192 1.03 -15.79 3.86
C HIS A 192 -0.02 -14.95 4.58
N VAL A 193 0.21 -14.67 5.87
CA VAL A 193 -0.72 -13.88 6.70
C VAL A 193 0.04 -12.71 7.35
N PRO A 194 0.21 -11.58 6.62
CA PRO A 194 0.79 -10.38 7.22
C PRO A 194 -0.19 -9.74 8.21
N ILE A 195 0.31 -9.32 9.37
CA ILE A 195 -0.49 -8.71 10.44
C ILE A 195 -0.05 -7.28 10.66
N PHE A 196 -0.99 -6.34 10.57
CA PHE A 196 -0.75 -4.92 10.79
C PHE A 196 -1.43 -4.46 12.07
N LYS A 197 -0.73 -3.66 12.88
CA LYS A 197 -1.34 -2.90 13.96
C LYS A 197 -1.73 -1.52 13.41
N ALA A 198 -3.02 -1.22 13.33
CA ALA A 198 -3.53 0.10 12.99
C ALA A 198 -4.12 0.76 14.24
N ASP A 199 -3.35 1.64 14.88
CA ASP A 199 -3.77 2.39 16.07
C ASP A 199 -4.38 3.73 15.64
N VAL A 200 -5.67 3.69 15.27
CA VAL A 200 -6.39 4.86 14.73
C VAL A 200 -6.96 5.69 15.88
N VAL A 201 -6.59 6.98 15.92
CA VAL A 201 -7.04 7.94 16.93
C VAL A 201 -7.84 9.05 16.26
N ILE A 202 -9.15 8.85 16.14
CA ILE A 202 -10.07 9.78 15.48
C ILE A 202 -10.55 10.83 16.50
N LEU A 203 -10.04 12.07 16.41
CA LEU A 203 -10.43 13.19 17.28
C LEU A 203 -10.24 12.90 18.77
N GLY A 204 -9.18 12.16 19.11
CA GLY A 204 -8.87 11.72 20.47
C GLY A 204 -8.87 10.20 20.62
N THR A 205 -8.44 9.71 21.78
CA THR A 205 -8.20 8.28 22.05
C THR A 205 -9.45 7.49 22.37
N SER A 206 -10.55 8.17 22.73
CA SER A 206 -11.82 7.54 23.06
C SER A 206 -12.62 7.27 21.77
N ASN A 207 -12.30 6.18 21.08
CA ASN A 207 -12.98 5.78 19.85
C ASN A 207 -13.91 4.58 20.07
N SER A 208 -14.82 4.36 19.13
CA SER A 208 -15.74 3.22 19.10
C SER A 208 -15.82 2.67 17.68
N VAL A 209 -16.14 1.38 17.55
CA VAL A 209 -16.28 0.72 16.24
C VAL A 209 -17.75 0.65 15.87
N ALA A 210 -18.11 1.17 14.69
CA ALA A 210 -19.45 1.05 14.13
C ALA A 210 -19.42 0.17 12.88
N LYS A 211 -20.27 -0.87 12.85
CA LYS A 211 -20.48 -1.71 11.68
C LYS A 211 -21.79 -1.33 11.01
N HIS A 212 -21.72 -0.81 9.79
CA HIS A 212 -22.89 -0.62 8.94
C HIS A 212 -23.05 -1.84 8.02
N SER A 213 -24.29 -2.26 7.78
CA SER A 213 -24.58 -3.41 6.93
C SER A 213 -25.81 -3.12 6.09
N ILE A 214 -25.74 -3.44 4.80
CA ILE A 214 -26.85 -3.33 3.86
C ILE A 214 -27.50 -4.71 3.78
N VAL A 215 -28.77 -4.80 4.16
CA VAL A 215 -29.56 -6.03 4.15
C VAL A 215 -30.84 -5.81 3.38
N ALA A 216 -31.30 -6.84 2.68
CA ALA A 216 -32.61 -6.81 2.04
C ALA A 216 -33.72 -6.67 3.10
N LYS A 217 -34.73 -5.85 2.82
CA LYS A 217 -35.84 -5.60 3.73
C LYS A 217 -37.12 -5.31 2.98
N ASP A 218 -38.20 -5.95 3.39
CA ASP A 218 -39.55 -5.58 2.96
C ASP A 218 -39.97 -4.30 3.69
N VAL A 219 -40.18 -3.22 2.94
CA VAL A 219 -40.55 -1.91 3.49
C VAL A 219 -41.81 -1.42 2.80
N LYS A 220 -42.83 -1.12 3.61
CA LYS A 220 -44.00 -0.36 3.15
C LYS A 220 -43.66 1.12 3.21
N TYR A 221 -43.58 1.76 2.05
CA TYR A 221 -43.35 3.20 1.97
C TYR A 221 -44.64 3.99 2.24
N PRO A 222 -44.55 5.23 2.76
CA PRO A 222 -45.70 6.06 3.09
C PRO A 222 -46.43 6.62 1.85
N TYR A 223 -45.80 6.57 0.66
CA TYR A 223 -46.45 6.89 -0.60
C TYR A 223 -47.13 5.64 -1.18
N PRO A 224 -48.33 5.80 -1.78
CA PRO A 224 -49.01 4.68 -2.41
C PRO A 224 -48.11 4.08 -3.49
N THR A 225 -48.16 2.76 -3.60
CA THR A 225 -47.62 2.00 -4.73
C THR A 225 -48.40 2.40 -5.99
N LEU A 226 -48.11 3.58 -6.53
CA LEU A 226 -48.41 3.86 -7.92
C LEU A 226 -47.63 2.82 -8.71
N LEU A 227 -48.35 2.11 -9.57
CA LEU A 227 -47.91 1.02 -10.45
C LEU A 227 -46.83 1.48 -11.44
N ALA A 228 -45.69 1.97 -10.96
CA ALA A 228 -44.52 2.20 -11.79
C ALA A 228 -43.88 0.81 -12.01
N PRO A 229 -43.82 0.31 -13.26
CA PRO A 229 -43.07 -0.91 -13.53
C PRO A 229 -41.61 -0.72 -13.08
N PRO A 230 -40.93 -1.78 -12.61
CA PRO A 230 -39.55 -1.68 -12.16
C PRO A 230 -38.68 -1.08 -13.26
N CYS A 231 -37.97 0.00 -12.92
CA CYS A 231 -37.20 0.88 -13.82
C CYS A 231 -36.04 0.20 -14.58
N ASN A 232 -35.88 -1.13 -14.47
CA ASN A 232 -34.76 -1.88 -15.04
C ASN A 232 -35.16 -3.09 -15.92
N SER A 233 -36.36 -3.11 -16.50
CA SER A 233 -36.69 -4.10 -17.55
C SER A 233 -36.48 -3.51 -18.95
N ARG A 234 -35.22 -3.25 -19.34
CA ARG A 234 -34.89 -3.25 -20.78
C ARG A 234 -34.85 -4.71 -21.21
N GLY A 235 -35.92 -5.17 -21.85
CA GLY A 235 -35.95 -6.47 -22.53
C GLY A 235 -34.87 -6.56 -23.62
N PRO A 236 -34.48 -7.77 -24.04
CA PRO A 236 -33.51 -7.97 -25.11
C PRO A 236 -34.10 -7.43 -26.42
N THR A 237 -33.35 -6.55 -27.09
CA THR A 237 -33.57 -6.18 -28.49
C THR A 237 -33.14 -7.29 -29.42
#